data_AF-A0A849H6F1-F1
#
_entry.id   AF-A0A849H6F1-F1
#
_cell.length_a   1.000
_cell.length_b   1.000
_cell.length_c   1.000
_cell.angle_alpha   90.00
_cell.angle_beta   90.00
_cell.angle_gamma   90.00
#
_symmetry.space_group_name_H-M   'P 1'
#
loop_
_entity.id
_entity.type
_entity.pdbx_description
1 polymer ?
#
loop_
_entity_poly.entity_id
_entity_poly.type
_entity_poly.pdbx_seq_one_letter_code
_entity_poly.pdbx_strand_id
1 'polypeptide(L)' 'MHGTLTGTPLWVAVFESKGRGDAIQLLLDSGADPNVLNGSGRSPRDLAGTIANYDVSRYFESD' A
#
# COMPACT_ATOMS: atom_id res chain seq x y z
N MET A 1 -17.55 18.46 1.76
CA MET A 1 -16.78 17.54 0.88
C MET A 1 -15.58 17.06 1.69
N HIS A 2 -15.60 15.84 2.24
CA HIS A 2 -14.44 15.29 2.96
C HIS A 2 -13.47 14.72 1.94
N GLY A 3 -12.28 15.32 1.82
CA GLY A 3 -11.19 14.74 1.04
C GLY A 3 -10.64 13.52 1.74
N THR A 4 -11.10 12.32 1.37
CA THR A 4 -10.56 11.05 1.87
C THR A 4 -10.06 10.19 0.71
N LEU A 5 -9.31 10.81 -0.20
CA LEU A 5 -8.44 10.05 -1.09
C LEU A 5 -7.19 9.72 -0.27
N THR A 6 -7.08 8.47 0.20
CA THR A 6 -5.77 7.79 0.24
C THR A 6 -4.64 8.54 0.96
N GLY A 7 -4.67 8.57 2.31
CA GLY A 7 -3.78 9.40 3.13
C GLY A 7 -2.29 9.04 3.20
N THR A 8 -1.78 8.03 2.46
CA THR A 8 -0.35 7.70 2.47
C THR A 8 0.21 7.50 1.06
N PRO A 9 1.44 7.98 0.77
CA PRO A 9 2.12 7.67 -0.50
C PRO A 9 2.21 6.17 -0.77
N LEU A 10 2.38 5.37 0.28
CA LEU A 10 2.43 3.91 0.20
C LEU A 10 1.09 3.30 -0.26
N TRP A 11 -0.05 3.83 0.18
CA TRP A 11 -1.36 3.40 -0.32
C TRP A 11 -1.48 3.59 -1.83
N VAL A 12 -1.10 4.77 -2.33
CA VAL A 12 -1.17 5.09 -3.76
C VAL A 12 -0.24 4.19 -4.57
N ALA A 13 0.98 3.95 -4.07
CA ALA A 13 1.92 3.03 -4.71
C ALA A 13 1.36 1.60 -4.81
N VAL A 14 0.71 1.09 -3.77
CA VAL A 14 0.05 -0.23 -3.80
C VAL A 14 -1.09 -0.25 -4.82
N PHE A 15 -1.98 0.74 -4.78
CA PHE A 15 -3.15 0.84 -5.65
C PHE A 15 -2.78 0.93 -7.14
N GLU A 16 -1.75 1.71 -7.48
CA GLU A 16 -1.30 1.95 -8.86
C GLU A 16 -0.15 1.02 -9.32
N SER A 17 0.25 0.07 -8.47
CA SER A 17 1.43 -0.79 -8.70
C SER A 17 1.38 -1.53 -10.03
N LYS A 18 0.21 -2.03 -10.42
CA LYS A 18 0.04 -2.95 -11.57
C LYS A 18 1.07 -4.11 -11.50
N GLY A 19 1.31 -4.61 -10.28
CA GLY A 19 2.30 -5.65 -9.97
C GLY A 19 3.75 -5.19 -9.84
N ARG A 20 4.07 -3.95 -10.21
CA ARG A 20 5.41 -3.38 -10.04
C ARG A 20 5.60 -2.87 -8.60
N GLY A 21 6.59 -3.43 -7.92
CA GLY A 21 6.86 -3.14 -6.52
C GLY A 21 7.86 -2.03 -6.27
N ASP A 22 8.54 -1.49 -7.29
CA ASP A 22 9.69 -0.59 -7.08
C ASP A 22 9.35 0.62 -6.18
N ALA A 23 8.18 1.22 -6.41
CA ALA A 23 7.69 2.32 -5.59
C ALA A 23 7.25 1.87 -4.18
N ILE A 24 6.71 0.66 -4.04
CA ILE A 24 6.33 0.09 -2.75
C ILE A 24 7.60 -0.15 -1.92
N GLN A 25 8.59 -0.81 -2.51
CA GLN A 25 9.86 -1.12 -1.87
C GLN A 25 10.60 0.16 -1.46
N LEU A 26 10.72 1.14 -2.36
CA LEU A 26 11.36 2.42 -2.06
C LEU A 26 10.73 3.13 -0.85
N LEU A 27 9.40 3.12 -0.76
CA LEU A 27 8.69 3.75 0.34
C LEU A 27 8.87 2.97 1.65
N LEU A 28 8.82 1.63 1.61
CA LEU A 28 9.08 0.78 2.77
C LEU A 28 10.52 0.96 3.28
N ASP A 29 11.51 0.96 2.38
CA ASP A 29 12.92 1.19 2.70
C ASP A 29 13.15 2.60 3.28
N SER A 30 12.29 3.56 2.91
CA SER A 30 12.28 4.92 3.46
C SER A 30 11.53 5.04 4.79
N GLY A 31 11.05 3.92 5.37
CA GLY A 31 10.37 3.89 6.65
C GLY A 31 8.87 4.23 6.59
N ALA A 32 8.24 4.14 5.41
CA ALA A 32 6.78 4.28 5.32
C ALA A 32 6.10 3.14 6.09
N ASP A 33 5.23 3.48 7.04
CA ASP A 33 4.49 2.50 7.84
C ASP A 33 3.36 1.85 7.00
N PRO A 34 3.42 0.53 6.75
CA PRO A 34 2.43 -0.19 5.95
C PRO A 34 1.10 -0.42 6.68
N ASN A 35 1.00 -0.09 7.97
CA ASN A 35 -0.17 -0.34 8.81
C ASN A 35 -1.03 0.92 9.05
N VAL A 36 -0.66 2.07 8.47
CA VAL A 36 -1.42 3.32 8.61
C VAL A 36 -2.80 3.17 7.98
N LEU A 37 -3.85 3.35 8.79
CA LEU A 37 -5.24 3.23 8.35
C LEU A 37 -5.72 4.51 7.66
N ASN A 38 -6.40 4.35 6.53
CA ASN A 38 -7.12 5.45 5.88
C ASN A 38 -8.49 5.71 6.54
N GLY A 39 -9.26 6.66 6.01
CA GLY A 39 -10.60 7.00 6.50
C GLY A 39 -11.64 5.87 6.40
N SER A 40 -11.33 4.77 5.72
CA SER A 40 -12.15 3.56 5.64
C SER A 40 -11.63 2.42 6.53
N GLY A 41 -10.64 2.69 7.40
CA GLY A 41 -10.08 1.69 8.30
C GLY A 41 -9.24 0.62 7.62
N ARG A 42 -8.66 0.91 6.45
CA ARG A 42 -7.80 -0.03 5.71
C ARG A 42 -6.38 0.52 5.62
N SER A 43 -5.39 -0.36 5.75
CA SER A 43 -3.97 -0.06 5.57
C SER A 43 -3.47 -0.38 4.15
N PRO A 44 -2.31 0.16 3.72
CA PRO A 44 -1.64 -0.29 2.49
C PRO A 44 -1.42 -1.80 2.44
N ARG A 45 -1.06 -2.43 3.57
CA ARG A 45 -0.91 -3.89 3.69
C ARG A 45 -2.24 -4.62 3.41
N ASP A 46 -3.36 -4.15 3.99
CA ASP A 46 -4.69 -4.72 3.73
C ASP A 46 -5.09 -4.60 2.26
N LEU A 47 -4.75 -3.47 1.63
CA LEU A 47 -5.02 -3.24 0.22
C LEU A 47 -4.25 -4.24 -0.65
N ALA A 48 -2.97 -4.48 -0.36
CA ALA A 48 -2.13 -5.39 -1.12
C ALA A 48 -2.71 -6.82 -1.19
N GLY A 49 -3.28 -7.31 -0.08
CA GLY A 49 -3.95 -8.61 -0.01
C GLY A 49 -5.27 -8.70 -0.80
N THR A 50 -5.78 -7.59 -1.35
CA THR A 50 -7.03 -7.57 -2.13
C THR A 50 -6.82 -7.42 -3.63
N ILE A 51 -5.59 -7.21 -4.08
CA ILE A 51 -5.26 -7.08 -5.49
C ILE A 51 -5.16 -8.49 -6.09
N ALA A 52 -6.25 -8.97 -6.70
CA ALA A 52 -6.30 -10.34 -7.21
C ALA A 52 -5.41 -10.61 -8.44
N ASN A 53 -5.14 -9.58 -9.26
CA ASN A 53 -4.42 -9.73 -10.53
C ASN A 53 -2.88 -9.75 -10.35
N TYR A 54 -2.39 -9.38 -9.18
CA TYR A 54 -0.96 -9.26 -8.90
C TYR A 54 -0.69 -9.64 -7.45
N ASP A 55 0.31 -10.48 -7.23
CA ASP A 55 0.82 -10.71 -5.86
C ASP A 55 1.67 -9.51 -5.45
N VAL A 56 1.00 -8.51 -4.87
CA VAL A 56 1.62 -7.32 -4.28
C VAL A 56 1.84 -7.54 -2.77
N SER A 57 1.15 -8.51 -2.16
CA SER A 57 1.33 -8.92 -0.76
C SER A 57 2.77 -9.33 -0.45
N ARG A 58 3.47 -9.97 -1.39
CA ARG A 58 4.89 -10.35 -1.27
C ARG A 58 5.83 -9.24 -0.78
N TYR A 59 5.54 -7.97 -1.05
CA TYR A 59 6.38 -6.84 -0.60
C TYR A 59 6.22 -6.54 0.90
N PHE A 60 5.29 -7.20 1.58
CA PHE A 60 4.97 -7.01 3.00
C PHE A 60 5.24 -8.26 3.86
N GLU A 61 5.74 -9.36 3.26
CA GLU A 61 6.00 -10.65 3.92
C GLU A 61 7.35 -10.70 4.67
N SER A 62 8.11 -9.61 4.69
CA SER A 62 9.34 -9.51 5.47
C SER A 62 9.02 -9.11 6.91
N ASP A 63 9.03 -10.09 7.82
CA ASP A 63 9.26 -9.92 9.27
C ASP A 63 10.73 -10.23 9.59
#